data_AF-A0A929T4L6-F1
#
_entry.id   AF-A0A929T4L6-F1
#
_cell.length_a   1.000
_cell.length_b   1.000
_cell.length_c   1.000
_cell.angle_alpha   90.00
_cell.angle_beta   90.00
_cell.angle_gamma   90.00
#
_symmetry.space_group_name_H-M   'P 1'
#
loop_
_entity.id
_entity.type
_entity.pdbx_description
1 polymer ?
#
loop_
_entity_poly.entity_id
_entity_poly.type
_entity_poly.pdbx_seq_one_letter_code
_entity_poly.pdbx_strand_id
1 'polypeptide(L)'
;QYGFAAFDESGASKQNRAESEGNPFHFGGDGGYYRNVHFEGRNPFGQNIHFEGDPNDLFGDLFGNVFGDRKGKTVHFQSGDGSGPFEGFREHTGFDGSDAFSGSGDVTSEIQVDLQDAVLGADKKVSFQLGDGRTHSLIVHIPAGIEEGQSIRLKGQGQTDRLRKGDLYLQVHILPRKGVERKGSDLYMKTMVPFTTAVLGGEVKIQTLDHKTLMVKIPQGTQSGSKIRMKGKGMPSLKNKGTRGDLYAVVEILVPRNLTEEEKECVKKLDELMNSKKAANAA
;
A
#
# COMPACT_ATOMS: atom_id res chain seq x y z
N GLN A 1 -47.15 -19.20 42.87
CA GLN A 1 -48.62 -19.23 42.66
C GLN A 1 -48.85 -19.36 41.17
N TYR A 2 -49.65 -20.37 40.78
CA TYR A 2 -50.24 -20.73 39.48
C TYR A 2 -50.61 -19.53 38.56
N GLY A 3 -50.77 -19.59 37.23
CA GLY A 3 -50.87 -20.63 36.20
C GLY A 3 -51.01 -19.95 34.81
N PHE A 4 -50.47 -20.48 33.70
CA PHE A 4 -51.12 -21.26 32.61
C PHE A 4 -52.39 -20.69 31.93
N ALA A 5 -52.27 -20.36 30.62
CA ALA A 5 -53.15 -20.65 29.45
C ALA A 5 -52.61 -19.81 28.25
N ALA A 6 -52.25 -20.26 27.03
CA ALA A 6 -52.65 -21.32 26.09
C ALA A 6 -53.85 -20.95 25.16
N PHE A 7 -53.62 -21.11 23.83
CA PHE A 7 -54.54 -21.13 22.65
C PHE A 7 -55.13 -19.78 22.16
N ASP A 8 -55.35 -19.48 20.87
CA ASP A 8 -55.53 -20.30 19.65
C ASP A 8 -55.24 -19.52 18.34
N GLU A 9 -55.12 -20.29 17.25
CA GLU A 9 -54.86 -20.06 15.83
C GLU A 9 -56.06 -19.48 15.03
N SER A 10 -55.78 -18.63 14.05
CA SER A 10 -56.53 -18.39 12.78
C SER A 10 -56.01 -17.06 12.18
N GLY A 11 -55.43 -17.00 11.00
CA GLY A 11 -56.02 -17.34 9.71
C GLY A 11 -56.20 -16.04 8.93
N ALA A 12 -55.41 -15.85 7.85
CA ALA A 12 -55.72 -15.07 6.64
C ALA A 12 -54.44 -14.48 6.02
N SER A 13 -53.89 -15.24 5.08
CA SER A 13 -53.05 -14.81 3.97
C SER A 13 -53.63 -13.56 3.27
N LYS A 14 -52.89 -12.44 3.29
CA LYS A 14 -53.09 -11.34 2.34
C LYS A 14 -52.08 -11.43 1.22
N GLN A 15 -52.61 -11.83 0.08
CA GLN A 15 -52.01 -11.93 -1.23
C GLN A 15 -51.73 -10.50 -1.74
N ASN A 16 -50.49 -10.04 -1.64
CA ASN A 16 -50.04 -8.84 -2.35
C ASN A 16 -49.37 -9.27 -3.66
N ARG A 17 -50.18 -9.17 -4.72
CA ARG A 17 -49.76 -9.23 -6.12
C ARG A 17 -48.94 -7.98 -6.41
N ALA A 18 -47.62 -8.12 -6.49
CA ALA A 18 -46.74 -7.14 -7.10
C ALA A 18 -46.36 -7.65 -8.49
N GLU A 19 -46.82 -6.94 -9.51
CA GLU A 19 -46.43 -7.12 -10.91
C GLU A 19 -44.96 -6.68 -11.02
N SER A 20 -44.06 -7.67 -11.09
CA SER A 20 -42.63 -7.45 -11.37
C SER A 20 -42.43 -7.45 -12.87
N GLU A 21 -42.09 -6.29 -13.41
CA GLU A 21 -41.61 -6.10 -14.77
C GLU A 21 -40.39 -7.01 -15.04
N GLY A 22 -40.31 -7.47 -16.29
CA GLY A 22 -39.48 -8.57 -16.78
C GLY A 22 -38.02 -8.57 -16.33
N ASN A 23 -37.66 -9.62 -15.60
CA ASN A 23 -36.29 -10.06 -15.44
C ASN A 23 -36.06 -11.24 -16.41
N PRO A 24 -35.22 -11.12 -17.46
CA PRO A 24 -35.12 -12.11 -18.54
C PRO A 24 -34.28 -13.33 -18.19
N PHE A 25 -33.83 -13.46 -16.94
CA PHE A 25 -33.00 -14.57 -16.47
C PHE A 25 -33.71 -15.32 -15.35
N HIS A 26 -34.29 -16.48 -15.68
CA HIS A 26 -34.81 -17.46 -14.73
C HIS A 26 -33.76 -18.56 -14.56
N PHE A 27 -33.24 -18.75 -13.34
CA PHE A 27 -32.43 -19.91 -12.97
C PHE A 27 -33.19 -20.68 -11.89
N GLY A 28 -33.92 -21.72 -12.32
CA GLY A 28 -34.55 -22.69 -11.43
C GLY A 28 -33.78 -24.00 -11.53
N GLY A 29 -33.20 -24.46 -10.44
CA GLY A 29 -32.54 -25.76 -10.35
C GLY A 29 -33.07 -26.51 -9.14
N ASP A 30 -33.93 -27.51 -9.39
CA ASP A 30 -34.20 -28.60 -8.46
C ASP A 30 -33.28 -29.78 -8.82
N GLY A 31 -32.85 -30.52 -7.81
CA GLY A 31 -31.66 -31.38 -7.87
C GLY A 31 -31.68 -32.54 -8.87
N GLY A 32 -30.51 -32.85 -9.42
CA GLY A 32 -30.11 -34.21 -9.80
C GLY A 32 -30.24 -34.61 -11.29
N TYR A 33 -29.09 -34.95 -11.88
CA TYR A 33 -28.83 -35.68 -13.12
C TYR A 33 -28.92 -34.90 -14.46
N TYR A 34 -27.78 -34.89 -15.15
CA TYR A 34 -27.48 -34.23 -16.42
C TYR A 34 -28.41 -34.71 -17.53
N ARG A 35 -29.24 -33.79 -18.06
CA ARG A 35 -30.00 -33.96 -19.29
C ARG A 35 -29.79 -32.70 -20.12
N ASN A 36 -29.54 -32.90 -21.43
CA ASN A 36 -29.26 -31.87 -22.43
C ASN A 36 -30.08 -30.59 -22.19
N VAL A 37 -29.42 -29.44 -22.19
CA VAL A 37 -30.06 -28.15 -21.95
C VAL A 37 -30.45 -27.57 -23.31
N HIS A 38 -31.75 -27.30 -23.47
CA HIS A 38 -32.27 -26.56 -24.61
C HIS A 38 -32.44 -25.11 -24.21
N PHE A 39 -31.79 -24.20 -24.95
CA PHE A 39 -31.96 -22.77 -24.78
C PHE A 39 -32.42 -22.15 -26.10
N GLU A 40 -33.57 -21.51 -26.08
CA GLU A 40 -34.11 -20.79 -27.22
C GLU A 40 -34.31 -19.34 -26.81
N GLY A 41 -33.60 -18.43 -27.47
CA GLY A 41 -33.61 -17.01 -27.12
C GLY A 41 -33.44 -16.15 -28.36
N ARG A 42 -34.11 -15.00 -28.38
CA ARG A 42 -34.04 -14.05 -29.50
C ARG A 42 -33.12 -12.90 -29.15
N ASN A 43 -32.08 -12.65 -29.94
CA ASN A 43 -31.17 -11.53 -29.71
C ASN A 43 -31.89 -10.20 -30.03
N PRO A 44 -31.37 -9.05 -29.56
CA PRO A 44 -31.89 -7.72 -29.89
C PRO A 44 -31.95 -7.39 -31.39
N PHE A 45 -31.24 -8.18 -32.21
CA PHE A 45 -31.19 -8.08 -33.66
C PHE A 45 -32.23 -8.97 -34.37
N GLY A 46 -33.14 -9.60 -33.62
CA GLY A 46 -34.29 -10.31 -34.15
C GLY A 46 -34.01 -11.74 -34.64
N GLN A 47 -32.79 -12.25 -34.47
CA GLN A 47 -32.39 -13.63 -34.79
C GLN A 47 -32.74 -14.57 -33.64
N ASN A 48 -33.16 -15.80 -33.96
CA ASN A 48 -33.39 -16.84 -32.97
C ASN A 48 -32.08 -17.60 -32.78
N ILE A 49 -31.62 -17.72 -31.53
CA ILE A 49 -30.51 -18.59 -31.15
C ILE A 49 -31.08 -19.85 -30.52
N HIS A 50 -30.70 -20.98 -31.09
CA HIS A 50 -31.01 -22.30 -30.57
C HIS A 50 -29.70 -22.91 -30.07
N PHE A 51 -29.70 -23.38 -28.84
CA PHE A 51 -28.60 -24.14 -28.26
C PHE A 51 -29.13 -25.49 -27.78
N GLU A 52 -28.45 -26.55 -28.20
CA GLU A 52 -28.72 -27.93 -27.78
C GLU A 52 -27.37 -28.63 -27.56
N GLY A 53 -27.11 -29.05 -26.32
CA GLY A 53 -25.84 -29.69 -25.97
C GLY A 53 -25.65 -29.95 -24.47
N ASP A 54 -24.59 -30.70 -24.15
CA ASP A 54 -24.23 -31.12 -22.80
C ASP A 54 -23.55 -29.96 -22.03
N PRO A 55 -23.96 -29.61 -20.79
CA PRO A 55 -23.43 -28.44 -20.08
C PRO A 55 -21.92 -28.44 -19.84
N ASN A 56 -21.27 -29.61 -19.84
CA ASN A 56 -19.82 -29.70 -19.64
C ASN A 56 -19.01 -29.16 -20.83
N ASP A 57 -19.52 -29.28 -22.06
CA ASP A 57 -18.86 -28.74 -23.26
C ASP A 57 -19.12 -27.23 -23.40
N LEU A 58 -20.26 -26.76 -22.87
CA LEU A 58 -20.62 -25.33 -22.85
C LEU A 58 -19.75 -24.50 -21.90
N PHE A 59 -19.39 -25.04 -20.73
CA PHE A 59 -18.48 -24.36 -19.81
C PHE A 59 -17.02 -24.42 -20.28
N GLY A 60 -16.61 -25.50 -20.94
CA GLY A 60 -15.26 -25.61 -21.52
C GLY A 60 -15.00 -24.54 -22.58
N ASP A 61 -15.95 -24.35 -23.51
CA ASP A 61 -15.79 -23.43 -24.63
C ASP A 61 -16.12 -21.97 -24.29
N LEU A 62 -16.94 -21.70 -23.26
CA LEU A 62 -17.22 -20.34 -22.82
C LEU A 62 -16.19 -19.81 -21.80
N PHE A 63 -15.71 -20.63 -20.85
CA PHE A 63 -14.68 -20.20 -19.89
C PHE A 63 -13.27 -20.24 -20.47
N GLY A 64 -12.98 -21.20 -21.38
CA GLY A 64 -11.70 -21.26 -22.08
C GLY A 64 -11.46 -20.03 -22.97
N ASN A 65 -12.52 -19.46 -23.53
CA ASN A 65 -12.42 -18.29 -24.42
C ASN A 65 -12.50 -16.93 -23.69
N VAL A 66 -12.82 -16.90 -22.38
CA VAL A 66 -12.98 -15.64 -21.62
C VAL A 66 -11.96 -15.49 -20.47
N PHE A 67 -11.49 -16.56 -19.80
CA PHE A 67 -10.70 -16.42 -18.56
C PHE A 67 -9.44 -17.30 -18.43
N GLY A 68 -8.91 -17.92 -19.50
CA GLY A 68 -7.77 -18.83 -19.37
C GLY A 68 -6.80 -18.90 -20.55
N ASP A 69 -5.65 -18.24 -20.37
CA ASP A 69 -4.31 -18.48 -20.92
C ASP A 69 -4.04 -18.58 -22.44
N ARG A 70 -3.02 -17.83 -22.87
CA ARG A 70 -2.63 -17.61 -24.26
C ARG A 70 -1.90 -18.82 -24.85
N LYS A 71 -2.39 -19.34 -25.98
CA LYS A 71 -1.55 -19.61 -27.18
C LYS A 71 -2.41 -19.91 -28.41
N GLY A 72 -2.38 -18.95 -29.35
CA GLY A 72 -2.72 -19.06 -30.77
C GLY A 72 -3.71 -20.15 -31.20
N LYS A 73 -4.99 -19.80 -31.28
CA LYS A 73 -5.96 -20.47 -32.15
C LYS A 73 -6.88 -19.42 -32.75
N THR A 74 -6.82 -19.27 -34.06
CA THR A 74 -7.81 -18.56 -34.87
C THR A 74 -9.16 -19.27 -34.71
N VAL A 75 -10.19 -18.56 -34.24
CA VAL A 75 -11.55 -19.08 -34.22
C VAL A 75 -12.09 -19.02 -35.65
N HIS A 76 -12.25 -20.17 -36.28
CA HIS A 76 -12.92 -20.29 -37.57
C HIS A 76 -14.43 -20.37 -37.34
N PHE A 77 -15.16 -19.33 -37.73
CA PHE A 77 -16.61 -19.44 -37.93
C PHE A 77 -16.84 -20.16 -39.25
N GLN A 78 -17.04 -21.47 -39.19
CA GLN A 78 -17.42 -22.25 -40.35
C GLN A 78 -18.93 -22.10 -40.57
N SER A 79 -19.32 -21.09 -41.35
CA SER A 79 -20.66 -21.02 -41.90
C SER A 79 -20.86 -22.20 -42.85
N GLY A 80 -21.84 -23.05 -42.53
CA GLY A 80 -22.23 -24.21 -43.32
C GLY A 80 -22.72 -23.82 -44.71
N ASP A 81 -22.41 -24.71 -45.65
CA ASP A 81 -22.97 -24.86 -46.99
C ASP A 81 -24.48 -24.57 -47.03
N GLY A 82 -24.86 -23.53 -47.77
CA GLY A 82 -26.23 -23.09 -47.95
C GLY A 82 -26.36 -22.17 -49.16
N SER A 83 -26.67 -22.78 -50.30
CA SER A 83 -27.01 -22.13 -51.57
C SER A 83 -28.19 -21.14 -51.45
N GLY A 84 -27.97 -19.86 -51.74
CA GLY A 84 -29.02 -18.84 -51.88
C GLY A 84 -28.47 -17.46 -52.26
N PRO A 85 -29.20 -16.63 -53.04
CA PRO A 85 -28.61 -15.57 -53.87
C PRO A 85 -28.48 -14.26 -53.09
N PHE A 86 -27.29 -14.00 -52.54
CA PHE A 86 -26.96 -12.67 -52.01
C PHE A 86 -25.69 -12.14 -52.70
N GLU A 87 -25.92 -11.56 -53.87
CA GLU A 87 -24.95 -10.78 -54.62
C GLU A 87 -24.97 -9.36 -54.02
N GLY A 88 -23.93 -8.98 -53.26
CA GLY A 88 -23.74 -7.54 -52.94
C GLY A 88 -23.19 -7.09 -51.59
N PHE A 89 -22.67 -7.94 -50.70
CA PHE A 89 -21.98 -7.45 -49.48
C PHE A 89 -20.56 -8.01 -49.39
N ARG A 90 -19.71 -7.51 -50.27
CA ARG A 90 -18.25 -7.58 -50.16
C ARG A 90 -17.75 -6.16 -49.88
N GLU A 91 -18.09 -5.63 -48.71
CA GLU A 91 -17.67 -4.28 -48.33
C GLU A 91 -17.28 -4.23 -46.85
N HIS A 92 -15.98 -4.05 -46.64
CA HIS A 92 -15.32 -3.46 -45.47
C HIS A 92 -15.84 -3.83 -44.07
N THR A 93 -15.45 -5.01 -43.57
CA THR A 93 -15.18 -5.16 -42.13
C THR A 93 -13.78 -5.71 -41.93
N GLY A 94 -12.80 -4.82 -42.10
CA GLY A 94 -11.51 -4.98 -41.45
C GLY A 94 -11.73 -4.86 -39.95
N PHE A 95 -12.16 -5.94 -39.31
CA PHE A 95 -12.06 -6.08 -37.86
C PHE A 95 -10.60 -6.38 -37.55
N ASP A 96 -9.76 -5.33 -37.59
CA ASP A 96 -8.42 -5.38 -37.03
C ASP A 96 -8.59 -5.49 -35.50
N GLY A 97 -8.72 -6.73 -35.04
CA GLY A 97 -8.76 -7.12 -33.64
C GLY A 97 -7.39 -6.94 -32.97
N SER A 98 -6.82 -5.74 -33.07
CA SER A 98 -5.57 -5.37 -32.41
C SER A 98 -5.59 -4.00 -31.73
N ASP A 99 -6.75 -3.32 -31.66
CA ASP A 99 -6.96 -2.28 -30.65
C ASP A 99 -7.23 -2.95 -29.29
N ALA A 100 -6.17 -3.53 -28.76
CA ALA A 100 -6.02 -3.71 -27.33
C ALA A 100 -6.48 -2.42 -26.64
N PHE A 101 -7.20 -2.56 -25.52
CA PHE A 101 -7.34 -1.49 -24.52
C PHE A 101 -5.94 -1.14 -23.99
N SER A 102 -5.10 -0.49 -24.81
CA SER A 102 -3.70 -0.19 -24.52
C SER A 102 -3.62 1.27 -24.11
N GLY A 103 -3.90 1.46 -22.84
CA GLY A 103 -3.91 2.74 -22.17
C GLY A 103 -4.74 2.55 -20.93
N SER A 104 -4.14 1.99 -19.88
CA SER A 104 -4.56 2.46 -18.57
C SER A 104 -4.06 3.89 -18.54
N GLY A 105 -4.92 4.89 -18.48
CA GLY A 105 -4.53 6.28 -18.21
C GLY A 105 -3.86 6.48 -16.84
N ASP A 106 -3.24 5.43 -16.32
CA ASP A 106 -2.51 5.39 -15.08
C ASP A 106 -1.19 6.12 -15.29
N VAL A 107 -0.88 7.04 -14.38
CA VAL A 107 0.33 7.85 -14.41
C VAL A 107 1.14 7.51 -13.17
N THR A 108 2.45 7.37 -13.33
CA THR A 108 3.37 7.26 -12.19
C THR A 108 4.15 8.56 -12.05
N SER A 109 4.29 9.05 -10.82
CA SER A 109 5.11 10.21 -10.52
C SER A 109 5.86 10.00 -9.21
N GLU A 110 6.93 10.75 -9.03
CA GLU A 110 7.76 10.67 -7.83
C GLU A 110 7.29 11.70 -6.78
N ILE A 111 7.27 11.32 -5.51
CA ILE A 111 7.08 12.26 -4.39
C ILE A 111 8.25 12.13 -3.40
N GLN A 112 8.89 13.26 -3.12
CA GLN A 112 9.88 13.35 -2.06
C GLN A 112 9.19 13.56 -0.71
N VAL A 113 9.55 12.75 0.28
CA VAL A 113 8.96 12.75 1.62
C VAL A 113 10.09 12.88 2.64
N ASP A 114 9.96 13.79 3.60
CA ASP A 114 10.97 13.88 4.66
C ASP A 114 10.86 12.68 5.61
N LEU A 115 11.98 12.22 6.16
CA LEU A 115 11.96 11.15 7.15
C LEU A 115 11.02 11.44 8.34
N GLN A 116 10.85 12.72 8.69
CA GLN A 116 9.94 13.14 9.75
C GLN A 116 8.46 12.95 9.35
N ASP A 117 8.09 13.31 8.13
CA ASP A 117 6.75 13.06 7.58
C ASP A 117 6.47 11.57 7.50
N ALA A 118 7.47 10.75 7.15
CA ALA A 118 7.35 9.30 7.18
C ALA A 118 7.13 8.74 8.60
N VAL A 119 7.55 9.45 9.67
CA VAL A 119 7.30 9.05 11.07
C VAL A 119 5.92 9.47 11.55
N LEU A 120 5.50 10.68 11.21
CA LEU A 120 4.27 11.29 11.75
C LEU A 120 3.04 11.03 10.88
N GLY A 121 3.24 10.79 9.59
CA GLY A 121 2.23 11.02 8.57
C GLY A 121 2.08 12.52 8.30
N ALA A 122 1.73 12.89 7.07
CA ALA A 122 1.57 14.28 6.69
C ALA A 122 0.64 14.42 5.49
N ASP A 123 -0.09 15.54 5.41
CA ASP A 123 -0.79 15.93 4.20
C ASP A 123 0.15 16.84 3.38
N LYS A 124 0.59 16.37 2.21
CA LYS A 124 1.56 17.08 1.37
C LYS A 124 0.92 17.51 0.07
N LYS A 125 1.08 18.79 -0.29
CA LYS A 125 0.67 19.29 -1.61
C LYS A 125 1.70 18.84 -2.64
N VAL A 126 1.25 18.04 -3.60
CA VAL A 126 2.06 17.53 -4.71
C VAL A 126 1.61 18.22 -5.99
N SER A 127 2.56 18.64 -6.81
CA SER A 127 2.31 19.14 -8.14
C SER A 127 2.84 18.14 -9.16
N PHE A 128 2.04 17.80 -10.16
CA PHE A 128 2.40 16.85 -11.21
C PHE A 128 1.86 17.34 -12.56
N GLN A 129 2.46 16.87 -13.65
CA GLN A 129 1.98 17.16 -15.00
C GLN A 129 1.39 15.89 -15.60
N LEU A 130 0.21 16.04 -16.20
CA LEU A 130 -0.41 14.98 -17.00
C LEU A 130 -0.03 15.17 -18.48
N GLY A 131 -0.44 14.26 -19.35
CA GLY A 131 -0.19 14.35 -20.79
C GLY A 131 -0.79 15.57 -21.50
N ASP A 132 -1.58 16.40 -20.79
CA ASP A 132 -2.13 17.67 -21.27
C ASP A 132 -1.15 18.86 -21.14
N GLY A 133 0.03 18.64 -20.54
CA GLY A 133 1.04 19.68 -20.29
C GLY A 133 0.65 20.68 -19.21
N ARG A 134 -0.45 20.47 -18.49
CA ARG A 134 -0.89 21.34 -17.39
C ARG A 134 -0.33 20.83 -16.07
N THR A 135 0.07 21.75 -15.20
CA THR A 135 0.43 21.42 -13.82
C THR A 135 -0.83 21.30 -12.97
N HIS A 136 -1.08 20.09 -12.47
CA HIS A 136 -2.14 19.80 -11.51
C HIS A 136 -1.55 19.79 -10.11
N SER A 137 -2.32 20.18 -9.10
CA SER A 137 -1.88 20.13 -7.71
C SER A 137 -2.92 19.48 -6.81
N LEU A 138 -2.50 18.53 -5.98
CA LEU A 138 -3.37 17.75 -5.09
C LEU A 138 -2.74 17.67 -3.69
N ILE A 139 -3.57 17.67 -2.66
CA ILE A 139 -3.15 17.32 -1.30
C ILE A 139 -3.22 15.81 -1.16
N VAL A 140 -2.10 15.20 -0.81
CA VAL A 140 -1.93 13.75 -0.69
C VAL A 140 -1.64 13.42 0.76
N HIS A 141 -2.42 12.49 1.31
CA HIS A 141 -2.17 11.94 2.63
C HIS A 141 -1.04 10.91 2.57
N ILE A 142 0.09 11.25 3.19
CA ILE A 142 1.24 10.35 3.36
C ILE A 142 1.04 9.58 4.66
N PRO A 143 0.88 8.25 4.61
CA PRO A 143 0.62 7.49 5.81
C PRO A 143 1.90 7.36 6.66
N ALA A 144 1.72 7.41 7.98
CA ALA A 144 2.81 7.18 8.91
C ALA A 144 3.37 5.76 8.75
N GLY A 145 4.69 5.65 8.64
CA GLY A 145 5.40 4.38 8.47
C GLY A 145 5.68 4.00 7.02
N ILE A 146 5.30 4.84 6.05
CA ILE A 146 5.59 4.64 4.62
C ILE A 146 7.08 4.32 4.40
N GLU A 147 7.37 3.37 3.51
CA GLU A 147 8.73 2.93 3.17
C GLU A 147 9.21 3.50 1.85
N GLU A 148 10.54 3.49 1.66
CA GLU A 148 11.18 3.84 0.39
C GLU A 148 10.60 2.98 -0.74
N GLY A 149 10.27 3.62 -1.86
CA GLY A 149 9.75 2.97 -3.06
C GLY A 149 8.29 2.53 -2.99
N GLN A 150 7.60 2.67 -1.85
CA GLN A 150 6.16 2.37 -1.78
C GLN A 150 5.35 3.36 -2.64
N SER A 151 4.27 2.88 -3.24
CA SER A 151 3.39 3.69 -4.08
C SER A 151 2.10 4.07 -3.37
N ILE A 152 1.75 5.36 -3.39
CA ILE A 152 0.46 5.87 -2.93
C ILE A 152 -0.46 5.98 -4.17
N ARG A 153 -1.56 5.22 -4.17
CA ARG A 153 -2.54 5.23 -5.27
C ARG A 153 -3.60 6.30 -5.05
N LEU A 154 -3.75 7.18 -6.03
CA LEU A 154 -4.77 8.23 -6.09
C LEU A 154 -5.76 7.87 -7.19
N LYS A 155 -6.89 7.31 -6.78
CA LYS A 155 -7.90 6.78 -7.70
C LYS A 155 -8.51 7.89 -8.55
N GLY A 156 -8.55 7.69 -9.87
CA GLY A 156 -9.13 8.63 -10.83
C GLY A 156 -8.36 9.95 -10.89
N GLN A 157 -7.07 9.97 -10.58
CA GLN A 157 -6.21 11.17 -10.68
C GLN A 157 -5.13 11.06 -11.77
N GLY A 158 -5.15 9.97 -12.54
CA GLY A 158 -4.32 9.79 -13.73
C GLY A 158 -4.89 10.52 -14.95
N GLN A 159 -4.34 10.18 -16.11
CA GLN A 159 -4.75 10.65 -17.41
C GLN A 159 -6.15 10.15 -17.77
N THR A 160 -6.92 11.01 -18.43
CA THR A 160 -8.22 10.64 -18.97
C THR A 160 -8.03 10.07 -20.37
N ASP A 161 -8.35 8.79 -20.54
CA ASP A 161 -8.53 8.17 -21.86
C ASP A 161 -9.96 8.36 -22.34
N ARG A 162 -10.24 7.91 -23.58
CA ARG A 162 -11.52 8.09 -24.28
C ARG A 162 -12.77 7.79 -23.46
N LEU A 163 -12.70 6.84 -22.51
CA LEU A 163 -13.85 6.40 -21.70
C LEU A 163 -13.64 6.42 -20.17
N ARG A 164 -12.39 6.46 -19.67
CA ARG A 164 -12.09 6.33 -18.23
C ARG A 164 -10.89 7.19 -17.84
N LYS A 165 -10.94 7.73 -16.62
CA LYS A 165 -9.78 8.36 -15.98
C LYS A 165 -8.99 7.30 -15.22
N GLY A 166 -7.70 7.19 -15.53
CA GLY A 166 -6.80 6.27 -14.83
C GLY A 166 -6.40 6.81 -13.45
N ASP A 167 -5.49 6.09 -12.81
CA ASP A 167 -5.03 6.36 -11.45
C ASP A 167 -3.63 7.00 -11.43
N LEU A 168 -3.36 7.84 -10.43
CA LEU A 168 -2.01 8.37 -10.21
C LEU A 168 -1.32 7.55 -9.12
N TYR A 169 -0.20 6.94 -9.44
CA TYR A 169 0.68 6.26 -8.49
C TYR A 169 1.84 7.16 -8.14
N LEU A 170 1.91 7.56 -6.86
CA LEU A 170 3.02 8.34 -6.35
C LEU A 170 4.05 7.43 -5.71
N GLN A 171 5.19 7.23 -6.38
CA GLN A 171 6.32 6.49 -5.82
C GLN A 171 7.05 7.36 -4.80
N VAL A 172 7.15 6.86 -3.58
CA VAL A 172 7.70 7.59 -2.45
C VAL A 172 9.22 7.46 -2.41
N HIS A 173 9.90 8.60 -2.32
CA HIS A 173 11.33 8.67 -2.03
C HIS A 173 11.55 9.46 -0.74
N ILE A 174 12.15 8.80 0.24
CA ILE A 174 12.38 9.33 1.56
C ILE A 174 13.72 10.07 1.57
N LEU A 175 13.65 11.38 1.80
CA LEU A 175 14.83 12.20 1.91
C LEU A 175 15.61 11.85 3.19
N PRO A 176 16.93 11.61 3.08
CA PRO A 176 17.76 11.33 4.24
C PRO A 176 17.84 12.55 5.15
N ARG A 177 17.76 12.33 6.46
CA ARG A 177 17.94 13.39 7.46
C ARG A 177 19.32 13.30 8.09
N LYS A 178 20.05 14.42 8.13
CA LYS A 178 21.38 14.46 8.74
C LYS A 178 21.34 13.96 10.19
N GLY A 179 22.23 13.02 10.51
CA GLY A 179 22.35 12.45 11.85
C GLY A 179 21.27 11.42 12.20
N VAL A 180 20.39 11.03 11.27
CA VAL A 180 19.40 9.97 11.47
C VAL A 180 19.45 8.97 10.33
N GLU A 181 19.50 7.68 10.68
CA GLU A 181 19.49 6.57 9.74
C GLU A 181 18.33 5.63 10.08
N ARG A 182 17.53 5.25 9.08
CA ARG A 182 16.44 4.27 9.23
C ARG A 182 16.94 2.89 8.82
N LYS A 183 16.70 1.88 9.66
CA LYS A 183 16.94 0.45 9.34
C LYS A 183 15.67 -0.34 9.63
N GLY A 184 14.90 -0.60 8.59
CA GLY A 184 13.57 -1.19 8.72
C GLY A 184 12.65 -0.31 9.56
N SER A 185 12.20 -0.82 10.70
CA SER A 185 11.35 -0.08 11.65
C SER A 185 12.15 0.71 12.69
N ASP A 186 13.45 0.46 12.81
CA ASP A 186 14.30 1.10 13.81
C ASP A 186 14.97 2.35 13.25
N LEU A 187 15.21 3.30 14.14
CA LEU A 187 15.90 4.55 13.85
C LEU A 187 17.21 4.62 14.63
N TYR A 188 18.27 5.09 14.00
CA TYR A 188 19.58 5.34 14.62
C TYR A 188 19.87 6.82 14.51
N MET A 189 19.97 7.48 15.66
CA MET A 189 20.16 8.93 15.71
C MET A 189 21.42 9.28 16.47
N LYS A 190 22.29 10.06 15.84
CA LYS A 190 23.49 10.60 16.49
C LYS A 190 23.08 11.57 17.59
N THR A 191 23.52 11.28 18.80
CA THR A 191 23.25 12.10 19.99
C THR A 191 24.55 12.59 20.55
N MET A 192 24.68 13.90 20.60
CA MET A 192 25.85 14.57 21.15
C MET A 192 25.80 14.53 22.67
N VAL A 193 26.83 13.96 23.30
CA VAL A 193 26.94 13.84 24.76
C VAL A 193 28.20 14.58 25.22
N PRO A 194 28.11 15.53 26.17
CA PRO A 194 29.29 16.20 26.70
C PRO A 194 30.29 15.21 27.30
N PHE A 195 31.60 15.47 27.10
CA PHE A 195 32.68 14.65 27.66
C PHE A 195 32.51 14.39 29.16
N THR A 196 32.19 15.42 29.94
CA THR A 196 31.99 15.30 31.39
C THR A 196 30.84 14.36 31.74
N THR A 197 29.70 14.44 31.04
CA THR A 197 28.56 13.54 31.21
C THR A 197 28.89 12.10 30.81
N ALA A 198 29.70 11.90 29.76
CA ALA A 198 30.17 10.58 29.37
C ALA A 198 31.08 9.95 30.46
N VAL A 199 31.96 10.75 31.06
CA VAL A 199 32.91 10.31 32.09
C VAL A 199 32.26 10.10 33.46
N LEU A 200 31.39 11.01 33.89
CA LEU A 200 30.79 11.03 35.23
C LEU A 200 29.40 10.37 35.29
N GLY A 201 28.78 10.15 34.14
CA GLY A 201 27.36 9.81 34.05
C GLY A 201 26.48 11.05 34.22
N GLY A 202 25.20 10.90 33.93
CA GLY A 202 24.22 11.98 34.04
C GLY A 202 23.02 11.75 33.15
N GLU A 203 22.43 12.84 32.66
CA GLU A 203 21.24 12.79 31.81
C GLU A 203 21.40 13.77 30.65
N VAL A 204 20.91 13.39 29.47
CA VAL A 204 20.88 14.24 28.27
C VAL A 204 19.47 14.31 27.71
N LYS A 205 19.13 15.47 27.13
CA LYS A 205 17.85 15.66 26.43
C LYS A 205 18.01 15.23 24.98
N ILE A 206 17.19 14.29 24.55
CA ILE A 206 17.15 13.79 23.18
C ILE A 206 15.83 14.20 22.55
N GLN A 207 15.89 14.97 21.47
CA GLN A 207 14.71 15.29 20.65
C GLN A 207 14.49 14.19 19.63
N THR A 208 13.33 13.57 19.69
CA THR A 208 12.90 12.51 18.78
C THR A 208 12.23 13.08 17.53
N LEU A 209 12.05 12.26 16.50
CA LEU A 209 11.39 12.69 15.25
C LEU A 209 9.90 13.01 15.43
N ASP A 210 9.25 12.55 16.50
CA ASP A 210 7.87 12.95 16.82
C ASP A 210 7.80 14.21 17.71
N HIS A 211 8.85 15.04 17.68
CA HIS A 211 9.01 16.29 18.44
C HIS A 211 8.99 16.14 19.97
N LYS A 212 9.07 14.91 20.48
CA LYS A 212 9.12 14.67 21.92
C LYS A 212 10.55 14.80 22.41
N THR A 213 10.73 15.54 23.50
CA THR A 213 11.99 15.60 24.22
C THR A 213 11.98 14.52 25.29
N LEU A 214 12.95 13.60 25.22
CA LEU A 214 13.16 12.54 26.20
C LEU A 214 14.40 12.84 27.03
N MET A 215 14.30 12.65 28.34
CA MET A 215 15.43 12.68 29.24
C MET A 215 16.02 11.27 29.30
N VAL A 216 17.27 11.13 28.87
CA VAL A 216 17.94 9.83 28.74
C VAL A 216 19.13 9.78 29.67
N LYS A 217 19.14 8.77 30.53
CA LYS A 217 20.24 8.52 31.46
C LYS A 217 21.45 7.99 30.71
N ILE A 218 22.60 8.63 30.94
CA ILE A 218 23.90 8.23 30.43
C ILE A 218 24.68 7.57 31.57
N PRO A 219 25.02 6.28 31.45
CA PRO A 219 25.89 5.61 32.40
C PRO A 219 27.29 6.25 32.48
N GLN A 220 27.92 6.15 33.64
CA GLN A 220 29.32 6.54 33.80
C GLN A 220 30.22 5.70 32.87
N GLY A 221 31.22 6.33 32.25
CA GLY A 221 32.16 5.66 31.36
C GLY A 221 31.59 5.30 29.99
N THR A 222 30.48 5.94 29.58
CA THR A 222 29.88 5.73 28.26
C THR A 222 30.87 6.11 27.16
N GLN A 223 31.10 5.19 26.22
CA GLN A 223 32.02 5.39 25.10
C GLN A 223 31.32 5.98 23.88
N SER A 224 32.08 6.68 23.03
CA SER A 224 31.58 7.11 21.72
C SER A 224 31.20 5.87 20.87
N GLY A 225 30.13 5.97 20.11
CA GLY A 225 29.54 4.85 19.36
C GLY A 225 28.61 3.94 20.17
N SER A 226 28.55 4.10 21.50
CA SER A 226 27.58 3.36 22.34
C SER A 226 26.15 3.63 21.88
N LYS A 227 25.29 2.62 21.97
CA LYS A 227 23.88 2.71 21.55
C LYS A 227 22.96 2.62 22.75
N ILE A 228 22.15 3.65 22.96
CA ILE A 228 21.13 3.67 24.01
C ILE A 228 19.76 3.48 23.36
N ARG A 229 19.08 2.39 23.71
CA ARG A 229 17.79 2.01 23.13
C ARG A 229 16.65 2.73 23.85
N MET A 230 15.83 3.44 23.09
CA MET A 230 14.57 4.03 23.52
C MET A 230 13.43 3.24 22.87
N LYS A 231 12.79 2.39 23.66
CA LYS A 231 11.77 1.44 23.19
C LYS A 231 10.53 2.16 22.65
N GLY A 232 10.03 1.75 21.49
CA GLY A 232 8.80 2.26 20.87
C GLY A 232 8.91 3.70 20.33
N LYS A 233 10.13 4.21 20.14
CA LYS A 233 10.39 5.56 19.62
C LYS A 233 10.88 5.58 18.16
N GLY A 234 10.87 4.43 17.49
CA GLY A 234 11.23 4.27 16.08
C GLY A 234 10.08 4.59 15.11
N MET A 235 10.17 4.03 13.90
CA MET A 235 9.15 4.16 12.86
C MET A 235 7.85 3.44 13.28
N PRO A 236 6.68 4.02 13.02
CA PRO A 236 5.42 3.29 13.16
C PRO A 236 5.26 2.23 12.07
N SER A 237 4.53 1.16 12.39
CA SER A 237 4.14 0.15 11.42
C SER A 237 2.91 0.60 10.63
N LEU A 238 3.00 0.53 9.30
CA LEU A 238 1.86 0.77 8.42
C LEU A 238 0.79 -0.32 8.55
N LYS A 239 1.21 -1.57 8.82
CA LYS A 239 0.33 -2.75 8.91
C LYS A 239 -0.36 -2.84 10.27
N ASN A 240 0.40 -2.66 11.34
CA ASN A 240 -0.06 -2.86 12.71
C ASN A 240 -0.15 -1.54 13.46
N LYS A 241 -1.35 -0.95 13.51
CA LYS A 241 -1.60 0.27 14.27
C LYS A 241 -1.15 0.10 15.73
N GLY A 242 -0.44 1.09 16.26
CA GLY A 242 0.09 1.08 17.62
C GLY A 242 1.44 0.37 17.80
N THR A 243 1.93 -0.35 16.79
CA THR A 243 3.28 -0.94 16.81
C THR A 243 4.29 0.05 16.27
N ARG A 244 5.41 0.23 16.99
CA ARG A 244 6.55 1.05 16.56
C ARG A 244 7.84 0.27 16.76
N GLY A 245 8.81 0.51 15.89
CA GLY A 245 10.20 0.11 16.15
C GLY A 245 10.83 0.95 17.25
N ASP A 246 12.14 0.82 17.40
CA ASP A 246 12.91 1.50 18.44
C ASP A 246 13.80 2.61 17.90
N LEU A 247 14.17 3.53 18.79
CA LEU A 247 15.17 4.55 18.49
C LEU A 247 16.44 4.22 19.26
N TYR A 248 17.56 4.10 18.55
CA TYR A 248 18.89 3.95 19.12
C TYR A 248 19.60 5.29 19.05
N ALA A 249 19.82 5.90 20.21
CA ALA A 249 20.72 7.04 20.32
C ALA A 249 22.17 6.52 20.23
N VAL A 250 22.83 6.83 19.11
CA VAL A 250 24.25 6.55 18.91
C VAL A 250 25.03 7.70 19.52
N VAL A 251 25.74 7.43 20.60
CA VAL A 251 26.47 8.44 21.37
C VAL A 251 27.65 8.96 20.56
N GLU A 252 27.76 10.27 20.46
CA GLU A 252 28.93 10.98 19.92
C GLU A 252 29.45 11.92 21.02
N ILE A 253 30.65 11.64 21.53
CA ILE A 253 31.21 12.42 22.63
C ILE A 253 31.69 13.78 22.10
N LEU A 254 31.14 14.85 22.65
CA LEU A 254 31.58 16.21 22.39
C LEU A 254 32.79 16.54 23.27
N VAL A 255 33.93 16.72 22.61
CA VAL A 255 35.15 17.26 23.22
C VAL A 255 35.13 18.79 23.08
N PRO A 256 35.27 19.56 24.18
CA PRO A 256 35.37 21.02 24.11
C PRO A 256 36.54 21.47 23.23
N ARG A 257 36.31 22.48 22.38
CA ARG A 257 37.35 23.01 21.48
C ARG A 257 38.24 24.06 22.15
N ASN A 258 37.69 24.78 23.11
CA ASN A 258 38.36 25.83 23.85
C ASN A 258 38.24 25.49 25.33
N LEU A 259 39.36 25.58 26.05
CA LEU A 259 39.45 25.35 27.48
C LEU A 259 40.09 26.57 28.13
N THR A 260 39.60 26.97 29.30
CA THR A 260 40.26 27.95 30.18
C THR A 260 41.54 27.34 30.76
N GLU A 261 42.43 28.16 31.34
CA GLU A 261 43.64 27.64 31.99
C GLU A 261 43.31 26.69 33.15
N GLU A 262 42.30 27.03 33.96
CA GLU A 262 41.81 26.16 35.04
C GLU A 262 41.30 24.81 34.52
N GLU A 263 40.53 24.81 33.42
CA GLU A 263 40.03 23.58 32.80
C GLU A 263 41.17 22.73 32.21
N LYS A 264 42.17 23.36 31.58
CA LYS A 264 43.36 22.67 31.07
C LYS A 264 44.14 22.02 32.21
N GLU A 265 44.34 22.72 33.33
CA GLU A 265 45.01 22.15 34.50
C GLU A 265 44.25 20.94 35.06
N CYS A 266 42.92 21.01 35.12
CA CYS A 266 42.09 19.87 35.55
C CYS A 266 42.29 18.65 34.63
N VAL A 267 42.32 18.85 33.32
CA VAL A 267 42.52 17.77 32.34
C VAL A 267 43.94 17.19 32.44
N LYS A 268 44.97 18.03 32.65
CA LYS A 268 46.35 17.55 32.87
C LYS A 268 46.47 16.69 34.13
N LYS A 269 45.88 17.14 35.25
CA LYS A 269 45.84 16.36 36.50
C LYS A 269 45.14 15.01 36.29
N LEU A 270 44.04 14.99 35.52
CA LEU A 270 43.36 13.75 35.18
C LEU A 270 44.27 12.81 34.36
N ASP A 271 45.01 13.33 33.39
CA ASP A 271 45.94 12.54 32.57
C ASP A 271 47.07 11.92 33.40
N GLU A 272 47.69 12.69 34.30
CA GLU A 272 48.72 12.20 35.22
C GLU A 272 48.21 11.05 36.13
N LEU A 273 47.01 11.22 36.68
CA LEU A 273 46.35 10.18 37.50
C LEU A 273 46.00 8.93 36.69
N MET A 274 45.62 9.07 35.42
CA MET A 274 45.32 7.92 34.56
C MET A 274 46.59 7.18 34.14
N ASN A 275 47.68 7.90 33.83
CA ASN A 275 48.96 7.30 33.43
C ASN A 275 49.63 6.57 34.59
N SER A 276 49.63 7.14 35.79
CA SER A 276 50.11 6.46 37.00
C SER A 276 49.33 5.17 37.30
N LYS A 277 47.99 5.21 37.18
CA LYS A 277 47.15 4.01 37.35
C LYS A 277 47.45 2.93 36.30
N LYS A 278 47.72 3.32 35.05
CA LYS A 278 48.08 2.39 33.98
C LYS A 278 49.42 1.71 34.25
N ALA A 279 50.42 2.46 34.73
CA ALA A 279 51.72 1.92 35.11
C ALA A 279 51.60 0.93 36.29
N ALA A 280 50.79 1.26 37.30
CA ALA A 280 50.53 0.38 38.43
C ALA A 280 49.81 -0.93 38.04
N ASN A 281 48.93 -0.89 37.04
CA ASN A 281 48.24 -2.09 36.55
C ASN A 281 49.10 -2.97 35.62
N ALA A 282 50.25 -2.47 35.16
CA ALA A 282 51.15 -3.18 34.24
C ALA A 282 52.38 -3.80 34.93
N ALA A 283 52.60 -3.47 36.21
CA ALA A 283 53.63 -4.05 37.08
C ALA A 283 53.05 -5.19 37.93
#